data_AF-A0A0M3QEM4-F1
#
_entry.id   AF-A0A0M3QEM4-F1
#
_cell.length_a   1.000
_cell.length_b   1.000
_cell.length_c   1.000
_cell.angle_alpha   90.00
_cell.angle_beta   90.00
_cell.angle_gamma   90.00
#
_symmetry.space_group_name_H-M   'P 1'
#
loop_
_entity.id
_entity.type
_entity.pdbx_description
1 polymer ?
#
loop_
_entity_poly.entity_id
_entity_poly.type
_entity_poly.pdbx_seq_one_letter_code
_entity_poly.pdbx_strand_id
1 'polypeptide(L)' 'MAGSLESERKAIEAEESKLAERRKRLQEREQSERQKLIGKSVLMKASEDQLDTILKRMKALGLDETIKRLA' A
#
# COMPACT_ATOMS: atom_id res chain seq x y z
N MET A 1 -26.60 29.53 23.45
CA MET A 1 -25.84 29.08 22.26
C MET A 1 -24.71 28.08 22.62
N ALA A 2 -24.92 27.20 23.60
CA ALA A 2 -23.95 26.13 23.92
C ALA A 2 -24.19 24.85 23.08
N GLY A 3 -25.44 24.58 22.69
CA GLY A 3 -25.78 23.41 21.86
C GLY A 3 -25.22 23.45 20.43
N SER A 4 -25.01 24.64 19.85
CA SER A 4 -24.49 24.79 18.47
C SER A 4 -23.01 24.41 18.36
N LEU A 5 -22.20 24.76 19.36
CA LEU A 5 -20.77 24.43 19.39
C LEU A 5 -20.53 22.95 19.70
N GLU A 6 -21.35 22.37 20.57
CA GLU A 6 -21.27 20.93 20.87
C GLU A 6 -21.72 20.06 19.68
N SER A 7 -22.76 20.49 18.95
CA SER A 7 -23.16 19.81 17.70
C SER A 7 -22.09 19.91 16.61
N GLU A 8 -21.41 21.05 16.52
CA GLU A 8 -20.35 21.28 15.53
C GLU A 8 -19.13 20.40 15.83
N ARG A 9 -18.74 20.27 17.12
CA ARG A 9 -17.69 19.34 17.54
C ARG A 9 -18.02 17.88 17.20
N LYS A 10 -19.26 17.44 17.45
CA LYS A 10 -19.70 16.07 17.11
C LYS A 10 -19.73 15.83 15.60
N ALA A 11 -20.09 16.84 14.81
CA ALA A 11 -20.06 16.75 13.36
C ALA A 11 -18.62 16.59 12.84
N ILE A 12 -17.67 17.38 13.37
CA ILE A 12 -16.25 17.28 13.02
C ILE A 12 -15.69 15.90 13.40
N GLU A 13 -15.95 15.40 14.60
CA GLU A 13 -15.47 14.08 15.05
C GLU A 13 -16.05 12.94 14.18
N ALA A 14 -17.32 13.04 13.78
CA ALA A 14 -17.95 12.09 12.86
C ALA A 14 -17.36 12.16 11.44
N GLU A 15 -16.94 13.34 10.98
CA GLU A 15 -16.25 13.49 9.69
C GLU A 15 -14.82 12.97 9.75
N GLU A 16 -14.08 13.22 10.83
CA GLU A 16 -12.72 12.73 11.05
C GLU A 16 -12.69 11.20 11.08
N SER A 17 -13.62 10.57 11.79
CA SER A 17 -13.74 9.10 11.82
C SER A 17 -14.04 8.50 10.45
N LYS A 18 -14.96 9.09 9.67
CA LYS A 18 -15.25 8.69 8.29
C LYS A 18 -14.03 8.86 7.38
N LEU A 19 -13.28 9.94 7.55
CA LEU A 19 -12.06 10.19 6.77
C LEU A 19 -10.96 9.17 7.12
N ALA A 20 -10.78 8.86 8.40
CA ALA A 20 -9.86 7.84 8.87
C ALA A 20 -10.20 6.46 8.29
N GLU A 21 -11.49 6.09 8.29
CA GLU A 21 -11.95 4.83 7.71
C GLU A 21 -11.69 4.77 6.20
N ARG A 22 -11.98 5.85 5.46
CA ARG A 22 -11.68 5.94 4.03
C ARG A 22 -10.18 5.81 3.73
N ARG A 23 -9.32 6.44 4.54
CA ARG A 23 -7.85 6.31 4.41
C ARG A 23 -7.40 4.87 4.62
N LYS A 24 -7.95 4.19 5.64
CA LYS A 24 -7.65 2.77 5.89
C LYS A 24 -8.05 1.89 4.71
N ARG A 25 -9.27 2.07 4.18
CA ARG A 25 -9.75 1.33 3.00
C ARG A 25 -8.89 1.61 1.74
N LEU A 26 -8.38 2.83 1.58
CA LEU A 26 -7.47 3.17 0.48
C LEU A 26 -6.16 2.39 0.61
N GLN A 27 -5.55 2.40 1.79
CA GLN A 27 -4.31 1.68 2.07
C GLN A 27 -4.47 0.17 1.85
N GLU A 28 -5.58 -0.42 2.30
CA GLU A 28 -5.91 -1.83 2.07
C GLU A 28 -6.05 -2.15 0.57
N ARG A 29 -6.69 -1.25 -0.20
CA ARG A 29 -6.81 -1.40 -1.66
C ARG A 29 -5.46 -1.34 -2.34
N GLU A 30 -4.63 -0.35 -2.01
CA GLU A 30 -3.27 -0.21 -2.56
C GLU A 30 -2.41 -1.44 -2.25
N GLN A 31 -2.49 -1.97 -1.02
CA GLN A 31 -1.81 -3.21 -0.65
C GLN A 31 -2.32 -4.39 -1.49
N SER A 32 -3.64 -4.50 -1.67
CA SER A 32 -4.26 -5.56 -2.49
C SER A 32 -3.84 -5.48 -3.96
N GLU A 33 -3.72 -4.28 -4.52
CA GLU A 33 -3.32 -4.07 -5.91
C GLU A 33 -1.85 -4.44 -6.11
N ARG A 34 -0.97 -4.04 -5.18
CA ARG A 34 0.43 -4.49 -5.18
C ARG A 34 0.55 -6.01 -5.12
N GLN A 35 -0.21 -6.65 -4.23
CA GLN A 35 -0.23 -8.11 -4.11
C GLN A 35 -0.75 -8.78 -5.38
N LYS A 36 -1.79 -8.24 -6.03
CA LYS A 36 -2.29 -8.76 -7.32
C LYS A 36 -1.26 -8.65 -8.43
N LEU A 37 -0.49 -7.56 -8.50
CA LEU A 37 0.58 -7.40 -9.48
C LEU A 37 1.70 -8.42 -9.27
N ILE A 38 2.13 -8.62 -8.02
CA ILE A 38 3.12 -9.66 -7.68
C ILE A 38 2.53 -11.05 -7.98
N GLY A 39 1.28 -11.30 -7.59
CA GLY A 39 0.56 -12.56 -7.80
C GLY A 39 0.39 -12.97 -9.26
N LYS A 40 0.35 -11.99 -10.18
CA LYS A 40 0.31 -12.23 -11.63
C LYS A 40 1.68 -12.25 -12.29
N SER A 41 2.73 -11.88 -11.56
CA SER A 41 4.09 -11.77 -12.11
C SER A 41 4.76 -13.12 -12.29
N VAL A 42 5.83 -13.14 -13.08
CA VAL A 42 6.70 -14.32 -13.26
C VAL A 42 7.38 -14.73 -11.96
N LEU A 43 7.47 -13.82 -10.97
CA LEU A 43 8.05 -14.14 -9.64
C LEU A 43 7.26 -15.23 -8.92
N MET A 44 5.93 -15.33 -9.12
CA MET A 44 5.14 -16.41 -8.52
C MET A 44 5.47 -17.81 -9.07
N LYS A 45 6.17 -17.90 -10.20
CA LYS A 45 6.60 -19.16 -10.79
C LYS A 45 8.01 -19.58 -10.35
N ALA A 46 8.74 -18.68 -9.68
CA ALA A 46 10.09 -18.96 -9.20
C ALA A 46 10.03 -19.78 -7.89
N SER A 47 11.01 -20.67 -7.70
CA SER A 47 11.20 -21.35 -6.42
C SER A 47 11.64 -20.38 -5.32
N GLU A 48 11.54 -20.79 -4.07
CA GLU A 48 11.96 -19.98 -2.92
C GLU A 48 13.43 -19.52 -3.02
N ASP A 49 14.34 -20.42 -3.42
CA ASP A 49 15.76 -20.09 -3.64
C ASP A 49 15.98 -19.08 -4.78
N GLN A 50 15.19 -19.22 -5.86
CA GLN A 50 15.25 -18.29 -6.99
C GLN A 50 14.73 -16.92 -6.58
N LEU A 51 13.64 -16.85 -5.81
CA LEU A 51 13.09 -15.62 -5.28
C LEU A 51 14.08 -14.92 -4.34
N ASP A 52 14.65 -15.64 -3.37
CA ASP A 52 15.64 -15.08 -2.45
C ASP A 52 16.86 -14.53 -3.21
N THR A 53 17.36 -15.27 -4.20
CA THR A 53 18.47 -14.83 -5.06
C THR A 53 18.12 -13.57 -5.84
N ILE A 54 16.94 -13.52 -6.46
CA ILE A 54 16.47 -12.35 -7.23
C ILE A 54 16.33 -11.14 -6.31
N LEU A 55 15.66 -11.29 -5.17
CA LEU A 55 15.45 -10.19 -4.22
C LEU A 55 16.77 -9.67 -3.64
N LYS A 56 17.72 -10.55 -3.32
CA LYS A 56 19.08 -10.15 -2.89
C LYS A 56 19.81 -9.38 -3.97
N ARG A 57 19.73 -9.80 -5.23
CA ARG A 57 20.33 -9.08 -6.37
C ARG A 57 19.66 -7.73 -6.59
N MET A 58 18.33 -7.66 -6.59
CA MET A 58 17.59 -6.40 -6.70
C MET A 58 17.95 -5.43 -5.57
N LYS A 59 18.11 -5.94 -4.34
CA LYS A 59 18.55 -5.13 -3.19
C LYS A 59 19.97 -4.60 -3.36
N ALA A 60 20.89 -5.43 -3.86
CA ALA A 60 22.28 -5.03 -4.11
C ALA A 60 22.40 -4.01 -5.24
N LEU A 61 21.54 -4.13 -6.26
CA LEU A 61 21.54 -3.25 -7.44
C LEU A 61 20.84 -1.91 -7.17
N GLY A 62 19.79 -1.93 -6.35
CA GLY A 62 18.87 -0.81 -6.17
C GLY A 62 17.69 -0.87 -7.15
N LEU A 63 16.56 -0.28 -6.75
CA LEU A 63 15.31 -0.34 -7.51
C LEU A 63 15.44 0.34 -8.88
N ASP A 64 16.01 1.54 -8.94
CA ASP A 64 16.13 2.32 -10.18
C ASP A 64 17.00 1.62 -11.22
N GLU A 65 18.14 1.09 -10.77
CA GLU A 65 19.06 0.35 -11.63
C GLU A 65 18.47 -1.00 -12.06
N THR A 66 17.66 -1.63 -11.20
CA THR A 66 16.92 -2.84 -11.58
C THR A 66 15.89 -2.55 -12.67
N ILE A 67 15.11 -1.47 -12.53
CA ILE A 67 14.12 -1.06 -13.53
C ILE A 67 14.81 -0.78 -14.87
N LYS A 68 15.95 -0.07 -14.87
CA LYS A 68 16.72 0.22 -16.09
C LYS A 68 17.19 -1.02 -16.84
N ARG A 69 17.51 -2.11 -16.15
CA ARG A 69 17.99 -3.37 -16.78
C ARG A 69 16.87 -4.29 -17.25
N LEU A 70 15.65 -4.08 -16.74
CA LEU A 70 14.46 -4.84 -17.13
C LEU A 70 13.63 -4.15 -18.23
N ALA A 71 13.87 -2.86 -18.48
CA ALA A 71 13.30 -2.08 -19.59
C ALA A 71 14.09 -2.28 -20.89
#